data_AF-A0AAP1RHI0-F1
#
_entry.id   AF-A0AAP1RHI0-F1
#
_cell.length_a   1.000
_cell.length_b   1.000
_cell.length_c   1.000
_cell.angle_alpha   90.00
_cell.angle_beta   90.00
_cell.angle_gamma   90.00
#
_symmetry.space_group_name_H-M   'P 1'
#
loop_
_entity.id
_entity.type
_entity.pdbx_description
1 polymer ?
#
loop_
_entity_poly.entity_id
_entity_poly.type
_entity_poly.pdbx_seq_one_letter_code
_entity_poly.pdbx_strand_id
1 'polypeptide(L)'
;MKKIIYAVIFVVLSACTNGFETINTNPNSPENASEQLLLPSIIFDLSNHLTNESYGFGEVISQYGAYYEFNDLDIYRWQSDDRFWSPMYAILEDVKDLKQLAKEHNNTNYLAVGLVLEA
;
A
#
# COMPACT_ATOMS: atom_id res chain seq x y z
N MET A 1 35.99 -10.96 40.42
CA MET A 1 36.33 -10.58 39.04
C MET A 1 35.21 -10.89 38.05
N LYS A 2 34.77 -12.16 37.88
CA LYS A 2 33.66 -12.52 36.96
C LYS A 2 32.36 -11.71 37.18
N LYS A 3 31.94 -11.52 38.45
CA LYS A 3 30.75 -10.71 38.80
C LYS A 3 30.85 -9.24 38.40
N ILE A 4 32.05 -8.65 38.41
CA ILE A 4 32.29 -7.26 37.99
C ILE A 4 32.20 -7.15 36.46
N ILE A 5 32.74 -8.15 35.74
CA ILE A 5 32.64 -8.23 34.27
C ILE A 5 31.18 -8.31 33.83
N TYR A 6 30.34 -9.13 34.47
CA TYR A 6 28.92 -9.21 34.14
C TYR A 6 28.16 -7.90 34.42
N ALA A 7 28.49 -7.20 35.51
CA ALA A 7 27.87 -5.90 35.82
C ALA A 7 28.24 -4.82 34.78
N VAL A 8 29.51 -4.77 34.35
CA VAL A 8 29.97 -3.83 33.32
C VAL A 8 29.30 -4.11 31.98
N ILE A 9 29.17 -5.38 31.57
CA ILE A 9 28.48 -5.76 30.33
C ILE A 9 27.01 -5.31 30.35
N PHE A 10 26.32 -5.45 31.47
CA PHE A 10 24.92 -5.05 31.59
C PHE A 10 24.73 -3.53 31.45
N VAL A 11 25.63 -2.73 32.03
CA VAL A 11 25.61 -1.26 31.91
C VAL A 11 25.87 -0.83 30.46
N VAL A 12 26.84 -1.45 29.78
CA VAL A 12 27.17 -1.12 28.39
C VAL A 12 26.01 -1.48 27.44
N LEU A 13 25.31 -2.60 27.65
CA LEU A 13 24.16 -2.98 26.84
C LEU A 13 22.95 -2.05 27.05
N SER A 14 22.78 -1.48 28.24
CA SER A 14 21.71 -0.50 28.52
C SER A 14 21.98 0.90 27.97
N ALA A 15 23.23 1.21 27.59
CA ALA A 15 23.63 2.55 27.13
C ALA A 15 23.33 2.81 25.64
N CYS A 16 22.98 1.78 24.87
CA CYS A 16 22.75 1.88 23.41
C CYS A 16 21.32 2.27 22.99
N THR A 17 20.42 2.58 23.93
CA THR A 17 19.02 2.95 23.60
C THR A 17 18.78 4.46 23.50
N ASN A 18 19.81 5.28 23.69
CA ASN A 18 19.65 6.74 23.72
C ASN A 18 19.17 7.27 22.35
N GLY A 19 17.95 7.79 22.31
CA GLY A 19 17.35 8.34 21.10
C GLY A 19 17.01 7.32 20.01
N PHE A 20 17.01 6.02 20.31
CA PHE A 20 16.78 4.97 19.30
C PHE A 20 15.43 5.13 18.59
N GLU A 21 14.35 5.36 19.34
CA GLU A 21 13.02 5.61 18.76
C GLU A 21 13.05 6.86 17.87
N THR A 22 13.56 7.98 18.38
CA THR A 22 13.56 9.26 17.66
C THR A 22 14.40 9.24 16.38
N ILE A 23 15.49 8.48 16.35
CA ILE A 23 16.33 8.30 15.16
C ILE A 23 15.64 7.40 14.13
N ASN A 24 14.84 6.41 14.57
CA ASN A 24 14.15 5.47 13.69
C ASN A 24 12.72 5.88 13.33
N THR A 25 12.15 6.89 13.98
CA THR A 25 10.89 7.49 13.59
C THR A 25 11.13 8.45 12.42
N ASN A 26 10.53 8.15 11.27
CA ASN A 26 10.59 9.04 10.10
C ASN A 26 9.74 10.29 10.35
N PRO A 27 10.32 11.49 10.49
CA PRO A 27 9.56 12.71 10.76
C PRO A 27 8.71 13.18 9.57
N ASN A 28 8.93 12.61 8.38
CA ASN A 28 8.20 12.95 7.15
C ASN A 28 7.05 11.99 6.85
N SER A 29 6.92 10.88 7.60
CA SER A 29 5.81 9.96 7.43
C SER A 29 4.71 10.32 8.42
N PRO A 30 3.48 10.61 7.97
CA PRO A 30 2.37 10.72 8.91
C PRO A 30 2.20 9.39 9.64
N GLU A 31 2.27 9.41 10.98
CA GLU A 31 2.08 8.21 11.79
C GLU A 31 0.63 7.72 11.76
N ASN A 32 -0.33 8.61 11.46
CA ASN A 32 -1.75 8.30 11.38
C ASN A 32 -2.39 9.02 10.18
N ALA A 33 -3.10 8.27 9.33
CA ALA A 33 -3.98 8.82 8.31
C ALA A 33 -5.44 8.71 8.78
N SER A 34 -6.26 9.74 8.55
CA SER A 34 -7.69 9.68 8.84
C SER A 34 -8.47 9.11 7.66
N GLU A 35 -9.69 8.64 7.90
CA GLU A 35 -10.56 8.09 6.84
C GLU A 35 -10.84 9.13 5.74
N GLN A 36 -10.88 10.42 6.11
CA GLN A 36 -11.09 11.54 5.19
C GLN A 36 -9.89 11.75 4.24
N LEU A 37 -8.69 11.33 4.64
CA LEU A 37 -7.49 11.40 3.81
C LEU A 37 -7.27 10.13 3.00
N LEU A 38 -7.58 8.96 3.58
CA LEU A 38 -7.43 7.67 2.89
C LEU A 38 -8.41 7.49 1.73
N LEU A 39 -9.71 7.77 1.96
CA LEU A 39 -10.73 7.46 0.96
C LEU A 39 -10.49 8.15 -0.41
N PRO A 40 -10.13 9.44 -0.48
CA PRO A 40 -9.82 10.07 -1.76
C PRO A 40 -8.64 9.41 -2.49
N SER A 41 -7.57 9.05 -1.79
CA SER A 41 -6.40 8.39 -2.38
C SER A 41 -6.79 7.03 -2.95
N ILE A 42 -7.52 6.21 -2.19
CA ILE A 42 -8.01 4.90 -2.63
C ILE A 42 -8.82 5.02 -3.93
N ILE A 43 -9.80 5.94 -3.97
CA ILE A 43 -10.64 6.13 -5.16
C ILE A 43 -9.81 6.61 -6.34
N PHE A 44 -8.87 7.54 -6.10
CA PHE A 44 -8.01 8.08 -7.14
C PHE A 44 -7.10 7.00 -7.73
N ASP A 45 -6.43 6.23 -6.89
CA ASP A 45 -5.49 5.19 -7.32
C ASP A 45 -6.22 4.05 -8.04
N LEU A 46 -7.36 3.59 -7.49
CA LEU A 46 -8.21 2.60 -8.15
C LEU A 46 -8.69 3.07 -9.53
N SER A 47 -9.20 4.29 -9.62
CA SER A 47 -9.73 4.82 -10.87
C SER A 47 -8.65 4.99 -11.94
N ASN A 48 -7.49 5.53 -11.57
CA ASN A 48 -6.37 5.69 -12.49
C ASN A 48 -5.83 4.34 -12.95
N HIS A 49 -5.65 3.39 -12.01
CA HIS A 49 -5.14 2.07 -12.34
C HIS A 49 -6.08 1.33 -13.30
N LEU A 50 -7.37 1.25 -12.96
CA LEU A 50 -8.36 0.59 -13.82
C LEU A 50 -8.50 1.27 -15.18
N THR A 51 -8.47 2.61 -15.24
CA THR A 51 -8.57 3.33 -16.50
C THR A 51 -7.37 3.04 -17.40
N ASN A 52 -6.16 3.12 -16.85
CA ASN A 52 -4.93 2.85 -17.61
C ASN A 52 -4.88 1.42 -18.12
N GLU A 53 -5.19 0.43 -17.29
CA GLU A 53 -5.15 -0.97 -17.74
C GLU A 53 -6.34 -1.32 -18.64
N SER A 54 -7.51 -0.71 -18.46
CA SER A 54 -8.64 -0.91 -19.38
C SER A 54 -8.30 -0.41 -20.77
N TYR A 55 -7.66 0.76 -20.89
CA TYR A 55 -7.24 1.33 -22.16
C TYR A 55 -6.03 0.60 -22.77
N GLY A 56 -4.98 0.35 -21.98
CA GLY A 56 -3.75 -0.23 -22.49
C GLY A 56 -3.82 -1.74 -22.70
N PHE A 57 -4.37 -2.47 -21.74
CA PHE A 57 -4.48 -3.93 -21.81
C PHE A 57 -5.85 -4.37 -22.33
N GLY A 58 -6.92 -3.89 -21.68
CA GLY A 58 -8.28 -4.35 -21.92
C GLY A 58 -8.76 -4.12 -23.36
N GLU A 59 -8.50 -2.92 -23.90
CA GLU A 59 -8.92 -2.52 -25.24
C GLU A 59 -8.27 -3.39 -26.32
N VAL A 60 -6.97 -3.67 -26.16
CA VAL A 60 -6.20 -4.51 -27.10
C VAL A 60 -6.61 -5.97 -27.00
N ILE A 61 -6.71 -6.52 -25.79
CA ILE A 61 -7.06 -7.95 -25.62
C ILE A 61 -8.51 -8.23 -26.04
N SER A 62 -9.40 -7.26 -25.86
CA SER A 62 -10.79 -7.32 -26.34
C SER A 62 -10.92 -7.00 -27.83
N GLN A 63 -9.83 -6.67 -28.51
CA GLN A 63 -9.77 -6.32 -29.94
C GLN A 63 -10.63 -5.11 -30.33
N TYR A 64 -10.87 -4.18 -29.40
CA TYR A 64 -11.50 -2.89 -29.70
C TYR A 64 -10.52 -1.90 -30.31
N GLY A 65 -9.24 -2.02 -29.95
CA GLY A 65 -8.13 -1.24 -30.46
C GLY A 65 -6.91 -2.14 -30.71
N ALA A 66 -5.89 -1.57 -31.34
CA ALA A 66 -4.62 -2.25 -31.58
C ALA A 66 -3.48 -1.24 -31.57
N TYR A 67 -2.30 -1.68 -31.15
CA TYR A 67 -1.10 -0.87 -31.25
C TYR A 67 -0.52 -0.90 -32.67
N TYR A 68 -0.12 0.27 -33.16
CA TYR A 68 0.58 0.40 -34.44
C TYR A 68 2.03 -0.10 -34.36
N GLU A 69 2.70 0.12 -33.23
CA GLU A 69 4.07 -0.31 -32.91
C GLU A 69 4.11 -0.92 -31.50
N PHE A 70 5.08 -1.77 -31.20
CA PHE A 70 5.16 -2.55 -29.93
C PHE A 70 3.95 -3.47 -29.71
N ASN A 71 3.55 -4.18 -30.75
CA ASN A 71 2.33 -4.99 -30.81
C ASN A 71 2.43 -6.36 -30.12
N ASP A 72 3.34 -6.52 -29.15
CA ASP A 72 3.55 -7.79 -28.45
C ASP A 72 2.31 -8.22 -27.70
N LEU A 73 1.57 -7.24 -27.17
CA LEU A 73 0.30 -7.47 -26.51
C LEU A 73 -0.75 -7.98 -27.51
N ASP A 74 -0.86 -7.35 -28.68
CA ASP A 74 -1.82 -7.66 -29.75
C ASP A 74 -1.63 -9.07 -30.33
N ILE A 75 -0.38 -9.54 -30.41
CA ILE A 75 -0.05 -10.87 -30.92
C ILE A 75 0.11 -11.93 -29.82
N TYR A 76 -0.31 -11.61 -28.59
CA TYR A 76 -0.28 -12.51 -27.44
C TYR A 76 1.12 -13.01 -27.05
N ARG A 77 2.16 -12.22 -27.33
CA ARG A 77 3.55 -12.50 -26.91
C ARG A 77 3.80 -11.96 -25.50
N TRP A 78 3.03 -12.44 -24.53
CA TRP A 78 3.06 -11.93 -23.16
C TRP A 78 4.20 -12.55 -22.36
N GLN A 79 4.64 -11.82 -21.34
CA GLN A 79 5.55 -12.29 -20.30
C GLN A 79 4.83 -12.26 -18.96
N SER A 80 5.46 -12.79 -17.91
CA SER A 80 4.98 -12.56 -16.55
C SER A 80 4.86 -11.06 -16.29
N ASP A 81 3.71 -10.66 -15.79
CA ASP A 81 3.35 -9.26 -15.66
C ASP A 81 2.59 -9.04 -14.34
N ASP A 82 2.99 -8.01 -13.61
CA ASP A 82 2.46 -7.66 -12.29
C ASP A 82 1.53 -6.43 -12.34
N ARG A 83 1.17 -5.98 -13.55
CA ARG A 83 0.32 -4.80 -13.76
C ARG A 83 -0.93 -4.79 -12.89
N PHE A 84 -1.56 -5.95 -12.66
CA PHE A 84 -2.80 -6.01 -11.88
C PHE A 84 -2.58 -6.38 -10.42
N TRP A 85 -1.70 -7.34 -10.14
CA TRP A 85 -1.67 -7.98 -8.82
C TRP A 85 -1.16 -7.02 -7.76
N SER A 86 0.10 -6.57 -7.83
CA SER A 86 0.64 -5.68 -6.79
C SER A 86 -0.13 -4.37 -6.64
N PRO A 87 -0.51 -3.63 -7.72
CA PRO A 87 -1.26 -2.40 -7.56
C PRO A 87 -2.64 -2.58 -6.92
N MET A 88 -3.41 -3.60 -7.34
CA MET A 88 -4.72 -3.87 -6.75
C MET A 88 -4.63 -4.29 -5.29
N TYR A 89 -3.64 -5.11 -4.93
CA TYR A 89 -3.44 -5.51 -3.53
C TYR A 89 -2.93 -4.37 -2.64
N ALA A 90 -2.15 -3.43 -3.19
CA ALA A 90 -1.76 -2.22 -2.47
C ALA A 90 -3.00 -1.35 -2.15
N ILE A 91 -3.85 -1.10 -3.15
CA ILE A 91 -5.12 -0.37 -2.97
C ILE A 91 -6.04 -1.10 -1.97
N LEU A 92 -6.10 -2.43 -2.04
CA LEU A 92 -6.89 -3.24 -1.13
C LEU A 92 -6.40 -3.11 0.32
N GLU A 93 -5.10 -2.97 0.54
CA GLU A 93 -4.56 -2.76 1.88
C GLU A 93 -4.99 -1.41 2.45
N ASP A 94 -4.94 -0.34 1.65
CA ASP A 94 -5.46 0.97 2.06
C ASP A 94 -6.98 0.92 2.37
N VAL A 95 -7.75 0.12 1.63
CA VAL A 95 -9.18 -0.12 1.91
C VAL A 95 -9.37 -0.84 3.25
N LYS A 96 -8.50 -1.79 3.61
CA LYS A 96 -8.56 -2.45 4.92
C LYS A 96 -8.24 -1.49 6.05
N ASP A 97 -7.23 -0.63 5.87
CA ASP A 97 -6.87 0.40 6.85
C ASP A 97 -8.04 1.38 7.04
N LEU A 98 -8.67 1.83 5.94
CA LEU A 98 -9.87 2.65 5.97
C LEU A 98 -10.99 1.99 6.80
N LYS A 99 -11.26 0.70 6.54
CA LYS A 99 -12.29 -0.06 7.27
C LYS A 99 -11.94 -0.25 8.73
N GLN A 100 -10.67 -0.44 9.07
CA GLN A 100 -10.23 -0.58 10.45
C GLN A 100 -10.45 0.72 11.21
N LEU A 101 -9.95 1.84 10.70
CA LEU A 101 -10.13 3.18 11.29
C LEU A 101 -11.61 3.53 11.44
N ALA A 102 -12.41 3.26 10.40
CA ALA A 102 -13.84 3.49 10.44
C ALA A 102 -14.55 2.69 11.54
N LYS A 103 -14.11 1.45 11.83
CA LYS A 103 -14.63 0.66 12.96
C LYS A 103 -14.22 1.25 14.30
N GLU A 104 -12.95 1.62 14.44
CA GLU A 104 -12.41 2.22 15.68
C GLU A 104 -13.11 3.53 16.02
N HIS A 105 -13.42 4.36 15.01
CA HIS A 105 -14.13 5.63 15.17
C HIS A 105 -15.67 5.51 15.11
N ASN A 106 -16.24 4.31 14.98
CA ASN A 106 -17.68 4.07 14.79
C ASN A 106 -18.29 4.84 13.59
N ASN A 107 -17.51 5.03 12.53
CA ASN A 107 -17.92 5.73 11.33
C ASN A 107 -18.53 4.76 10.30
N THR A 108 -19.83 4.50 10.46
CA THR A 108 -20.56 3.51 9.64
C THR A 108 -20.57 3.83 8.15
N ASN A 109 -20.52 5.12 7.77
CA ASN A 109 -20.52 5.54 6.37
C ASN A 109 -19.21 5.15 5.67
N TYR A 110 -18.06 5.45 6.28
CA TYR A 110 -16.77 5.06 5.71
C TYR A 110 -16.57 3.54 5.72
N LEU A 111 -17.07 2.84 6.75
CA LEU A 111 -17.06 1.39 6.77
C LEU A 111 -17.88 0.81 5.60
N ALA A 112 -19.07 1.35 5.33
CA ALA A 112 -19.90 0.91 4.21
C ALA A 112 -19.21 1.17 2.86
N VAL A 113 -18.60 2.34 2.67
CA VAL A 113 -17.85 2.65 1.45
C VAL A 113 -16.65 1.71 1.29
N GLY A 114 -15.90 1.46 2.36
CA GLY A 114 -14.78 0.51 2.34
C GLY A 114 -15.22 -0.91 1.98
N LEU A 115 -16.38 -1.37 2.46
CA LEU A 115 -16.94 -2.67 2.08
C LEU A 115 -17.33 -2.73 0.59
N VAL A 116 -17.82 -1.64 0.02
CA VAL A 116 -18.13 -1.55 -1.41
C VAL A 116 -16.87 -1.56 -2.26
N LEU A 117 -15.81 -0.87 -1.82
CA LEU A 117 -14.53 -0.83 -2.55
C LEU A 117 -13.75 -2.14 -2.46
N GLU A 118 -13.97 -2.95 -1.42
CA GLU A 118 -13.34 -4.26 -1.25
C GLU A 118 -13.98 -5.38 -2.11
N ALA A 119 -15.27 -5.25 -2.44
CA ALA A 119 -16.09 -6.27 -3.10
C ALA A 119 -15.72 -6.48 -4.57
#